data_AF-A0A965A7N4-F1
#
_entry.id   AF-A0A965A7N4-F1
#
_cell.length_a   1.000
_cell.length_b   1.000
_cell.length_c   1.000
_cell.angle_alpha   90.00
_cell.angle_beta   90.00
_cell.angle_gamma   90.00
#
_symmetry.space_group_name_H-M   'P 1'
#
loop_
_entity.id
_entity.type
_entity.pdbx_description
1 polymer ?
#
loop_
_entity_poly.entity_id
_entity_poly.type
_entity_poly.pdbx_seq_one_letter_code
_entity_poly.pdbx_strand_id
1 'polypeptide(L)'
;MLATIRVENEYKTGYRRSLFIHWSDLDGDGCDTREEVLKRDSISKPQVDPYRCYVVAGDWFSKYDGKTLSDRSDVDIDHVVALKEAWDSGAWSWSESQRKAYANDLTDSRSLIAVSDRVNMSKGDKDPSNWMPPLKS
;
A
#
# COMPACT_ATOMS: atom_id res chain seq x y z
N MET A 1 -23.17 6.60 15.56
CA MET A 1 -22.17 5.79 16.29
C MET A 1 -20.75 6.24 15.92
N LEU A 2 -20.37 7.46 16.32
CA LEU A 2 -18.99 7.97 16.22
C LEU A 2 -18.58 8.61 17.56
N ALA A 3 -19.54 9.21 18.28
CA ALA A 3 -19.37 9.80 19.60
C ALA A 3 -18.96 8.84 20.74
N THR A 4 -18.99 7.52 20.51
CA THR A 4 -18.60 6.50 21.50
C THR A 4 -17.23 5.88 21.21
N ILE A 5 -16.55 6.30 20.13
CA ILE A 5 -15.22 5.82 19.81
C ILE A 5 -14.24 6.51 20.77
N ARG A 6 -13.44 5.69 21.46
CA ARG A 6 -12.36 6.17 22.33
C ARG A 6 -11.28 6.83 21.46
N VAL A 7 -11.01 8.10 21.72
CA VAL A 7 -9.90 8.83 21.09
C VAL A 7 -8.67 8.69 21.98
N GLU A 8 -7.55 8.32 21.38
CA GLU A 8 -6.26 8.15 22.06
C GLU A 8 -5.18 8.95 21.34
N ASN A 9 -4.08 9.23 22.05
CA ASN A 9 -2.92 9.88 21.46
C ASN A 9 -2.10 8.89 20.63
N GLU A 10 -1.47 9.38 19.57
CA GLU A 10 -0.54 8.63 18.72
C GLU A 10 0.68 8.11 19.51
N TYR A 11 1.09 6.87 19.25
CA TYR A 11 2.29 6.26 19.79
C TYR A 11 3.45 6.30 18.77
N LYS A 12 4.28 7.35 18.81
CA LYS A 12 5.27 7.63 17.74
C LYS A 12 6.60 6.90 17.88
N THR A 13 6.90 6.34 19.05
CA THR A 13 8.23 5.79 19.37
C THR A 13 8.39 4.35 18.89
N GLY A 14 9.61 3.94 18.55
CA GLY A 14 9.93 2.54 18.26
C GLY A 14 9.54 2.04 16.86
N TYR A 15 8.88 2.87 16.05
CA TYR A 15 8.54 2.49 14.67
C TYR A 15 9.80 2.15 13.86
N ARG A 16 9.73 1.01 13.18
CA ARG A 16 10.69 0.58 12.17
C ARG A 16 9.91 -0.07 11.04
N ARG A 17 10.07 0.42 9.81
CA ARG A 17 9.40 -0.14 8.62
C ARG A 17 9.66 -1.64 8.47
N SER A 18 10.85 -2.11 8.85
CA SER A 18 11.23 -3.53 8.81
C SER A 18 10.40 -4.44 9.73
N LEU A 19 9.62 -3.90 10.68
CA LEU A 19 8.71 -4.70 11.53
C LEU A 19 7.43 -5.12 10.79
N PHE A 20 7.19 -4.54 9.62
CA PHE A 20 6.10 -4.87 8.71
C PHE A 20 6.70 -5.62 7.52
N ILE A 21 6.79 -6.95 7.63
CA ILE A 21 7.29 -7.81 6.56
C ILE A 21 6.30 -7.71 5.38
N HIS A 22 6.75 -7.16 4.26
CA HIS A 22 5.92 -6.96 3.07
C HIS A 22 6.58 -7.52 1.81
N TRP A 23 5.73 -7.68 0.81
CA TRP A 23 5.96 -8.44 -0.42
C TRP A 23 6.15 -9.92 -0.11
N SER A 24 5.19 -10.47 0.63
CA SER A 24 5.05 -11.91 0.83
C SER A 24 4.05 -12.49 -0.17
N ASP A 25 4.34 -13.70 -0.61
CA ASP A 25 3.37 -14.60 -1.25
C ASP A 25 2.61 -15.31 -0.11
N LEU A 26 1.36 -14.89 0.14
CA LEU A 26 0.56 -15.39 1.27
C LEU A 26 -0.35 -16.57 0.89
N ASP A 27 -0.72 -16.70 -0.36
CA ASP A 27 -1.58 -17.78 -0.88
C ASP A 27 -0.78 -18.89 -1.59
N GLY A 28 0.51 -18.68 -1.82
CA GLY A 28 1.46 -19.68 -2.32
C GLY A 28 1.35 -19.89 -3.83
N ASP A 29 0.85 -18.90 -4.58
CA ASP A 29 0.67 -18.97 -6.03
C ASP A 29 1.92 -18.55 -6.83
N GLY A 30 2.97 -18.09 -6.13
CA GLY A 30 4.22 -17.62 -6.69
C GLY A 30 4.27 -16.11 -6.96
N CYS A 31 3.19 -15.38 -6.69
CA CYS A 31 3.09 -13.94 -6.79
C CYS A 31 3.19 -13.32 -5.40
N ASP A 32 4.17 -12.43 -5.18
CA ASP A 32 4.14 -11.65 -3.96
C ASP A 32 3.03 -10.58 -4.02
N THR A 33 2.69 -10.03 -2.85
CA THR A 33 1.65 -9.00 -2.72
C THR A 33 1.88 -7.80 -3.65
N ARG A 34 3.12 -7.40 -3.93
CA ARG A 34 3.37 -6.26 -4.83
C ARG A 34 2.94 -6.63 -6.25
N GLU A 35 3.37 -7.79 -6.74
CA GLU A 35 3.00 -8.27 -8.07
C GLU A 35 1.49 -8.52 -8.20
N GLU A 36 0.84 -9.00 -7.14
CA GLU A 36 -0.62 -9.13 -7.08
C GLU A 36 -1.33 -7.80 -7.29
N VAL A 37 -0.92 -6.74 -6.57
CA VAL A 37 -1.53 -5.41 -6.74
C VAL A 37 -1.28 -4.85 -8.13
N LEU A 38 -0.09 -5.04 -8.69
CA LEU A 38 0.23 -4.57 -10.04
C LEU A 38 -0.61 -5.25 -11.11
N LYS A 39 -0.81 -6.56 -11.00
CA LYS A 39 -1.72 -7.33 -11.87
C LYS A 39 -3.15 -6.81 -11.74
N ARG A 40 -3.62 -6.67 -10.51
CA ARG A 40 -4.99 -6.27 -10.17
C ARG A 40 -5.33 -4.86 -10.65
N ASP A 41 -4.42 -3.92 -10.46
CA ASP A 41 -4.66 -2.49 -10.74
C ASP A 41 -4.31 -2.08 -12.17
N SER A 42 -3.74 -2.99 -12.97
CA SER A 42 -3.49 -2.73 -14.38
C SER A 42 -4.84 -2.57 -15.12
N ILE A 43 -5.04 -1.43 -15.78
CA ILE A 43 -6.25 -1.15 -16.58
C ILE A 43 -6.22 -1.86 -17.93
N SER A 44 -5.03 -2.14 -18.46
CA SER A 44 -4.82 -3.01 -19.62
C SER A 44 -4.40 -4.41 -19.16
N LYS A 45 -4.39 -5.37 -20.08
CA LYS A 45 -3.91 -6.72 -19.78
C LYS A 45 -2.40 -6.66 -19.46
N PRO A 46 -1.97 -6.94 -18.21
CA PRO A 46 -0.57 -6.85 -17.84
C PRO A 46 0.25 -7.96 -18.54
N GLN A 47 1.49 -7.64 -18.86
CA GLN A 47 2.49 -8.61 -19.29
C GLN A 47 3.20 -9.14 -18.06
N VAL A 48 3.06 -10.45 -17.82
CA VAL A 48 3.56 -11.10 -16.60
C VAL A 48 4.53 -12.21 -17.01
N ASP A 49 5.69 -12.24 -16.35
CA ASP A 49 6.61 -13.36 -16.47
C ASP A 49 5.95 -14.64 -15.91
N PRO A 50 5.88 -15.73 -16.69
CA PRO A 50 5.16 -16.93 -16.30
C PRO A 50 5.83 -17.75 -15.19
N TYR A 51 7.07 -17.45 -14.80
CA TYR A 51 7.82 -18.24 -13.80
C TYR A 51 7.79 -17.64 -12.40
N ARG A 52 7.74 -16.30 -12.29
CA ARG A 52 7.82 -15.59 -11.00
C ARG A 52 6.72 -14.56 -10.79
N CYS A 53 5.70 -14.59 -11.64
CA CYS A 53 4.60 -13.64 -11.61
C CYS A 53 5.06 -12.16 -11.70
N TYR A 54 6.25 -11.94 -12.24
CA TYR A 54 6.84 -10.63 -12.28
C TYR A 54 6.14 -9.80 -13.35
N VAL A 55 5.45 -8.72 -12.97
CA VAL A 55 4.79 -7.84 -13.92
C VAL A 55 5.86 -7.03 -14.64
N VAL A 56 5.96 -7.22 -15.96
CA VAL A 56 6.94 -6.54 -16.82
C VAL A 56 6.39 -5.22 -17.33
N ALA A 57 5.12 -5.21 -17.73
CA ALA A 57 4.45 -4.04 -18.29
C ALA A 57 2.94 -4.10 -18.02
N GLY A 58 2.32 -2.93 -18.02
CA GLY A 58 0.89 -2.74 -17.81
C GLY A 58 0.57 -1.25 -17.95
N ASP A 59 -0.68 -0.89 -17.69
CA ASP A 59 -1.09 0.52 -17.61
C ASP A 59 -1.78 0.72 -16.26
N TRP A 60 -1.41 1.75 -15.51
CA TRP A 60 -1.96 2.01 -14.17
C TRP A 60 -2.49 3.44 -14.09
N PHE A 61 -3.65 3.60 -13.47
CA PHE A 61 -4.22 4.92 -13.19
C PHE A 61 -4.00 5.29 -11.72
N SER A 62 -3.17 6.31 -11.47
CA SER A 62 -2.94 6.81 -10.12
C SER A 62 -4.12 7.66 -9.66
N LYS A 63 -4.89 7.14 -8.71
CA LYS A 63 -6.01 7.87 -8.09
C LYS A 63 -5.59 9.12 -7.31
N TYR A 64 -4.31 9.26 -6.99
CA TYR A 64 -3.81 10.37 -6.19
C TYR A 64 -3.51 11.62 -7.00
N ASP A 65 -2.97 11.49 -8.22
CA ASP A 65 -2.61 12.63 -9.07
C ASP A 65 -3.26 12.60 -10.46
N GLY A 66 -4.09 11.59 -10.75
CA GLY A 66 -4.86 11.48 -11.99
C GLY A 66 -4.06 11.07 -13.21
N LYS A 67 -2.80 10.62 -13.04
CA LYS A 67 -1.96 10.20 -14.16
C LYS A 67 -2.20 8.75 -14.54
N THR A 68 -2.06 8.47 -15.84
CA THR A 68 -1.88 7.12 -16.36
C THR A 68 -0.39 6.86 -16.58
N LEU A 69 0.08 5.72 -16.11
CA LEU A 69 1.48 5.30 -16.11
C LEU A 69 1.58 3.98 -16.86
N SER A 70 2.54 3.85 -17.77
CA SER A 70 2.80 2.60 -18.50
C SER A 70 4.18 2.00 -18.18
N ASP A 71 5.07 2.80 -17.57
CA ASP A 71 6.35 2.33 -17.07
C ASP A 71 6.18 1.84 -15.64
N ARG A 72 6.52 0.57 -15.40
CA ARG A 72 6.50 -0.04 -14.07
C ARG A 72 7.36 0.71 -13.06
N SER A 73 8.47 1.31 -13.50
CA SER A 73 9.39 2.04 -12.62
C SER A 73 8.81 3.35 -12.08
N ASP A 74 7.80 3.91 -12.75
CA ASP A 74 7.06 5.08 -12.29
C ASP A 74 5.90 4.70 -11.33
N VAL A 75 5.70 3.40 -11.04
CA VAL A 75 4.58 2.89 -10.24
C VAL A 75 5.06 2.32 -8.91
N ASP A 76 4.47 2.85 -7.85
CA ASP A 76 4.57 2.32 -6.50
C ASP A 76 3.27 1.68 -6.04
N ILE A 77 3.39 0.72 -5.12
CA ILE A 77 2.27 0.20 -4.36
C ILE A 77 2.26 0.90 -3.00
N ASP A 78 1.27 1.77 -2.81
CA ASP A 78 1.09 2.53 -1.57
C ASP A 78 0.12 1.81 -0.63
N HIS A 79 0.45 1.83 0.66
CA HIS A 79 -0.50 1.57 1.73
C HIS A 79 -1.33 2.83 1.96
N VAL A 80 -2.60 2.82 1.58
CA VAL A 80 -3.47 4.01 1.70
C VAL A 80 -3.47 4.55 3.13
N VAL A 81 -3.55 3.65 4.11
CA VAL A 81 -3.16 3.95 5.49
C VAL A 81 -1.71 3.51 5.68
N ALA A 82 -0.80 4.47 5.83
CA ALA A 82 0.64 4.20 5.90
C ALA A 82 1.01 3.24 7.04
N LEU A 83 2.07 2.45 6.86
CA LEU A 83 2.56 1.52 7.91
C LEU A 83 2.90 2.24 9.23
N LYS A 84 3.46 3.46 9.14
CA LYS A 84 3.72 4.29 10.31
C LYS A 84 2.43 4.77 10.96
N GLU A 85 1.45 5.19 10.17
CA GLU A 85 0.15 5.60 10.69
C GLU A 85 -0.52 4.43 11.44
N ALA A 86 -0.51 3.23 10.87
CA ALA A 86 -0.98 2.03 11.56
C ALA A 86 -0.23 1.79 12.89
N TRP A 87 1.10 1.99 12.92
CA TRP A 87 1.89 1.91 14.15
C TRP A 87 1.45 2.93 15.20
N ASP A 88 1.42 4.21 14.80
CA ASP A 88 1.08 5.34 15.67
C ASP A 88 -0.35 5.17 16.23
N SER A 89 -1.25 4.54 15.46
CA SER A 89 -2.64 4.25 15.82
C SER A 89 -2.88 2.88 16.49
N GLY A 90 -1.83 2.15 16.89
CA GLY A 90 -1.95 0.97 17.77
C GLY A 90 -1.25 -0.30 17.30
N ALA A 91 -0.74 -0.36 16.06
CA ALA A 91 -0.03 -1.55 15.57
C ALA A 91 1.33 -1.78 16.26
N TRP A 92 1.78 -0.85 17.10
CA TRP A 92 2.90 -1.04 18.00
C TRP A 92 2.69 -2.24 18.96
N SER A 93 1.44 -2.54 19.33
CA SER A 93 1.11 -3.65 20.24
C SER A 93 0.82 -4.96 19.50
N TRP A 94 0.82 -4.96 18.17
CA TRP A 94 0.51 -6.14 17.37
C TRP A 94 1.64 -7.18 17.45
N SER A 95 1.28 -8.44 17.19
CA SER A 95 2.28 -9.46 16.89
C SER A 95 2.96 -9.18 15.54
N GLU A 96 4.08 -9.84 15.28
CA GLU A 96 4.70 -9.81 13.95
C GLU A 96 3.76 -10.34 12.86
N SER A 97 3.02 -11.41 13.14
CA SER A 97 2.06 -11.99 12.20
C SER A 97 0.94 -11.03 11.84
N GLN A 98 0.43 -10.24 12.80
CA GLN A 98 -0.59 -9.22 12.55
C GLN A 98 -0.03 -8.08 11.68
N ARG A 99 1.19 -7.58 11.97
CA ARG A 99 1.84 -6.58 11.12
C ARG A 99 2.12 -7.10 9.71
N LYS A 100 2.55 -8.36 9.57
CA LYS A 100 2.72 -9.01 8.27
C LYS A 100 1.40 -9.11 7.52
N ALA A 101 0.32 -9.53 8.18
CA ALA A 101 -1.00 -9.61 7.56
C ALA A 101 -1.47 -8.23 7.06
N TYR A 102 -1.35 -7.18 7.87
CA TYR A 102 -1.71 -5.82 7.47
C TYR A 102 -0.85 -5.31 6.30
N ALA A 103 0.45 -5.56 6.34
CA ALA A 103 1.36 -5.07 5.30
C ALA A 103 1.14 -5.73 3.93
N ASN A 104 0.45 -6.87 3.90
CA ASN A 104 0.14 -7.66 2.71
C ASN A 104 -1.38 -7.85 2.52
N ASP A 105 -2.21 -6.97 3.09
CA ASP A 105 -3.66 -7.12 3.05
C ASP A 105 -4.22 -6.85 1.64
N LEU A 106 -4.66 -7.92 1.00
CA LEU A 106 -5.36 -7.90 -0.30
C LEU A 106 -6.88 -8.13 -0.15
N THR A 107 -7.39 -8.28 1.07
CA THR A 107 -8.82 -8.56 1.30
C THR A 107 -9.72 -7.36 1.01
N ASP A 108 -9.17 -6.14 1.10
CA ASP A 108 -9.76 -4.90 0.61
C ASP A 108 -8.85 -4.26 -0.44
N SER A 109 -9.36 -4.07 -1.66
CA SER A 109 -8.59 -3.50 -2.77
C SER A 109 -8.18 -2.04 -2.53
N ARG A 110 -8.69 -1.39 -1.49
CA ARG A 110 -8.33 -0.03 -1.07
C ARG A 110 -7.13 -0.02 -0.12
N SER A 111 -6.74 -1.12 0.51
CA SER A 111 -5.63 -1.15 1.47
C SER A 111 -4.30 -0.85 0.79
N LEU A 112 -4.08 -1.47 -0.37
CA LEU A 112 -2.89 -1.33 -1.21
C LEU A 112 -3.32 -0.88 -2.60
N ILE A 113 -2.69 0.15 -3.17
CA ILE A 113 -3.04 0.66 -4.51
C ILE A 113 -1.81 1.03 -5.34
N ALA A 114 -1.90 0.84 -6.65
CA ALA A 114 -0.91 1.36 -7.59
C ALA A 114 -1.04 2.88 -7.77
N VAL A 115 0.04 3.62 -7.55
CA VAL A 115 0.11 5.10 -7.66
C VAL A 115 1.41 5.55 -8.30
N SER A 116 1.50 6.82 -8.72
CA SER A 116 2.77 7.36 -9.20
C SER A 116 3.81 7.40 -8.07
N ASP A 117 5.04 6.99 -8.38
CA ASP A 117 6.17 7.01 -7.45
C ASP A 117 6.34 8.40 -6.79
N ARG A 118 6.23 9.46 -7.58
CA ARG A 118 6.40 10.85 -7.15
C ARG A 118 5.35 11.26 -6.13
N VAL A 119 4.08 10.89 -6.34
CA VAL A 119 3.03 11.25 -5.39
C VAL A 119 3.11 10.39 -4.13
N ASN A 120 3.53 9.13 -4.24
CA ASN A 120 3.80 8.25 -3.11
C ASN A 120 4.96 8.77 -2.25
N MET A 121 6.06 9.23 -2.86
CA MET A 121 7.16 9.88 -2.15
C MET A 121 6.72 11.18 -1.45
N SER A 122 5.83 11.96 -2.08
CA SER A 122 5.25 13.17 -1.49
C SER A 122 4.39 12.86 -0.26
N LYS A 123 3.59 11.79 -0.31
CA LYS A 123 2.85 11.25 0.84
C LYS A 123 3.81 10.82 1.95
N GLY A 124 4.72 9.89 1.64
CA GLY A 124 5.64 9.31 2.62
C GLY A 124 4.88 8.54 3.69
N ASP A 125 5.17 8.84 4.95
CA ASP A 125 4.56 8.23 6.13
C ASP A 125 3.47 9.09 6.79
N LYS A 126 3.02 10.14 6.10
CA LYS A 126 2.01 11.10 6.59
C LYS A 126 0.61 10.49 6.59
N ASP A 127 -0.16 10.87 7.60
CA ASP A 127 -1.59 10.61 7.71
C ASP A 127 -2.45 11.68 6.97
N PRO A 128 -3.77 11.47 6.83
CA PRO A 128 -4.67 12.39 6.14
C PRO A 128 -4.74 13.82 6.68
N SER A 129 -4.38 14.06 7.96
CA SER A 129 -4.32 15.41 8.53
C SER A 129 -3.12 16.21 8.01
N ASN A 130 -2.06 15.51 7.61
CA ASN A 130 -0.80 16.09 7.14
C ASN A 130 -0.60 15.98 5.63
N TRP A 131 -1.39 15.14 4.95
CA TRP A 131 -1.32 14.97 3.51
C TRP A 131 -2.64 14.49 2.94
N MET A 132 -3.08 15.14 1.86
CA MET A 132 -4.21 14.69 1.05
C MET A 132 -3.77 14.56 -0.41
N PRO A 133 -4.36 13.64 -1.19
CA PRO A 133 -4.06 13.52 -2.60
C PRO A 133 -4.26 14.85 -3.35
N PRO A 134 -3.34 15.22 -4.26
CA PRO A 134 -3.44 16.47 -5.00
C PRO A 134 -4.63 16.50 -5.96
N LEU A 135 -5.06 15.35 -6.48
CA LEU A 135 -6.29 15.25 -7.26
C LEU A 135 -7.48 15.43 -6.32
N LYS A 136 -8.22 16.52 -6.52
CA LYS A 136 -9.47 16.80 -5.79
C LYS A 136 -10.64 16.12 -6.49
N SER A 137 -11.55 15.57 -5.68
CA SER A 137 -12.83 14.99 -6.13
C SER A 137 -13.81 16.05 -6.60
#